data_AF-A0A3D8QNK2-F1
#
_entry.id   AF-A0A3D8QNK2-F1
#
_cell.length_a   1.000
_cell.length_b   1.000
_cell.length_c   1.000
_cell.angle_alpha   90.00
_cell.angle_beta   90.00
_cell.angle_gamma   90.00
#
_symmetry.space_group_name_H-M   'P 1'
#
loop_
_entity.id
_entity.type
_entity.pdbx_description
1 polymer ?
#
loop_
_entity_poly.entity_id
_entity_poly.type
_entity_poly.pdbx_seq_one_letter_code
_entity_poly.pdbx_strand_id
1 'polypeptide(L)'
;MKKYFKARRQKPAPPIVPAADSSQAQGSSSNIASKADHPSKAPSFPDGIKVLYNCPDATVDICFVHGLTGDREGTWTAHGQAIAWPETLLPPKLPKARILTYGYDAYVVRKSVASENRLIDHATNLLTDLTTNRAECNLSI
;
A
#
# COMPACT_ATOMS: atom_id res chain seq x y z
N MET A 1 12.66 -36.93 17.68
CA MET A 1 12.05 -36.28 16.50
C MET A 1 10.56 -36.52 16.51
N LYS A 2 9.72 -35.48 16.67
CA LYS A 2 8.25 -35.57 16.60
C LYS A 2 7.76 -34.63 15.51
N LYS A 3 7.16 -35.18 14.44
CA LYS A 3 6.62 -34.44 13.30
C LYS A 3 5.17 -34.05 13.62
N TYR A 4 4.86 -32.76 13.63
CA TYR A 4 3.49 -32.25 13.74
C TYR A 4 2.91 -32.06 12.34
N PHE A 5 1.90 -32.86 11.99
CA PHE A 5 1.04 -32.61 10.82
C PHE A 5 -0.17 -31.79 11.25
N LYS A 6 -0.37 -30.61 10.66
CA LYS A 6 -1.57 -29.79 10.86
C LYS A 6 -2.57 -30.09 9.73
N ALA A 7 -3.72 -30.65 10.08
CA ALA A 7 -4.79 -30.95 9.12
C ALA A 7 -5.35 -29.65 8.51
N ARG A 8 -5.50 -29.64 7.17
CA ARG A 8 -6.12 -28.55 6.40
C ARG A 8 -7.63 -28.57 6.63
N ARG A 9 -8.19 -27.55 7.29
CA ARG A 9 -9.65 -27.34 7.33
C ARG A 9 -10.10 -26.81 5.97
N GLN A 10 -10.98 -27.52 5.28
CA GLN A 10 -11.68 -27.01 4.10
C GLN A 10 -12.79 -26.05 4.54
N LYS A 11 -12.90 -24.91 3.86
CA LYS A 11 -13.95 -23.90 4.08
C LYS A 11 -15.18 -24.29 3.23
N PRO A 12 -16.41 -24.28 3.78
CA PRO A 12 -17.60 -24.65 3.02
C PRO A 12 -17.96 -23.61 1.95
N ALA A 13 -18.56 -24.09 0.86
CA ALA A 13 -19.04 -23.26 -0.25
C ALA A 13 -20.30 -22.46 0.17
N PRO A 14 -20.51 -21.25 -0.40
CA PRO A 14 -21.70 -20.44 -0.12
C PRO A 14 -22.98 -21.05 -0.74
N PRO A 15 -24.16 -20.82 -0.14
CA PRO A 15 -25.42 -21.32 -0.64
C PRO A 15 -25.85 -20.61 -1.93
N ILE A 16 -26.42 -21.39 -2.86
CA ILE A 16 -27.00 -20.93 -4.12
C ILE A 16 -28.43 -20.42 -3.84
N VAL A 17 -28.70 -19.15 -4.15
CA VAL A 17 -30.06 -18.57 -4.12
C VAL A 17 -30.68 -18.59 -5.53
N PRO A 18 -31.97 -18.96 -5.69
CA PRO A 18 -32.62 -19.00 -6.99
C PRO A 18 -33.12 -17.61 -7.42
N ALA A 19 -33.11 -17.39 -8.73
CA ALA A 19 -33.63 -16.19 -9.40
C ALA A 19 -35.17 -16.19 -9.45
N ALA A 20 -35.77 -15.00 -9.34
CA ALA A 20 -37.19 -14.76 -9.59
C ALA A 20 -37.35 -13.63 -10.62
N ASP A 21 -38.39 -13.77 -11.44
CA ASP A 21 -38.60 -13.13 -12.75
C ASP A 21 -39.84 -12.18 -12.75
N SER A 22 -39.73 -11.14 -13.59
CA SER A 22 -40.75 -10.42 -14.40
C SER A 22 -41.95 -9.60 -13.83
N SER A 23 -41.93 -8.30 -14.20
CA SER A 23 -42.92 -7.56 -15.06
C SER A 23 -43.86 -6.43 -14.52
N GLN A 24 -43.65 -5.22 -15.11
CA GLN A 24 -44.53 -4.11 -15.57
C GLN A 24 -45.38 -3.19 -14.64
N ALA A 25 -45.17 -1.84 -14.74
CA ALA A 25 -46.03 -0.83 -15.42
C ALA A 25 -45.86 0.63 -14.89
N GLN A 26 -46.31 1.61 -15.70
CA GLN A 26 -45.97 3.06 -15.83
C GLN A 26 -46.58 4.06 -14.80
N GLY A 27 -46.00 5.29 -14.70
CA GLY A 27 -46.71 6.50 -14.21
C GLY A 27 -45.83 7.63 -13.60
N SER A 28 -46.07 8.89 -14.00
CA SER A 28 -45.18 10.07 -13.94
C SER A 28 -45.08 10.89 -12.63
N SER A 29 -43.96 11.65 -12.54
CA SER A 29 -43.74 12.97 -11.87
C SER A 29 -43.57 13.07 -10.35
N SER A 30 -42.32 13.28 -9.89
CA SER A 30 -41.87 14.55 -9.26
C SER A 30 -40.48 14.41 -8.60
N ASN A 31 -39.70 15.49 -8.69
CA ASN A 31 -38.33 15.69 -8.20
C ASN A 31 -38.08 15.25 -6.75
N ILE A 32 -37.13 14.34 -6.52
CA ILE A 32 -36.27 14.36 -5.32
C ILE A 32 -34.84 13.98 -5.72
N ALA A 33 -33.94 14.94 -5.53
CA ALA A 33 -32.48 14.87 -5.51
C ALA A 33 -31.83 13.52 -5.84
N SER A 34 -31.24 13.44 -7.03
CA SER A 34 -30.21 12.46 -7.36
C SER A 34 -29.00 12.64 -6.43
N LYS A 35 -29.05 11.94 -5.30
CA LYS A 35 -27.86 11.61 -4.52
C LYS A 35 -27.05 10.66 -5.40
N ALA A 36 -26.14 11.22 -6.18
CA ALA A 36 -25.13 10.44 -6.86
C ALA A 36 -24.40 9.64 -5.78
N ASP A 37 -24.63 8.32 -5.78
CA ASP A 37 -23.83 7.36 -5.04
C ASP A 37 -22.39 7.52 -5.54
N HIS A 38 -21.60 8.27 -4.78
CA HIS A 38 -20.16 8.26 -4.94
C HIS A 38 -19.72 6.82 -4.65
N PRO A 39 -19.10 6.09 -5.61
CA PRO A 39 -18.47 4.83 -5.25
C PRO A 39 -17.45 5.17 -4.17
N SER A 40 -17.68 4.64 -2.96
CA SER A 40 -16.78 4.77 -1.82
C SER A 40 -15.38 4.43 -2.30
N LYS A 41 -14.51 5.44 -2.39
CA LYS A 41 -13.13 5.29 -2.81
C LYS A 41 -12.53 4.21 -1.92
N ALA A 42 -12.29 3.02 -2.46
CA ALA A 42 -11.60 1.98 -1.73
C ALA A 42 -10.32 2.61 -1.14
N PRO A 43 -9.97 2.33 0.12
CA PRO A 43 -8.77 2.92 0.71
C PRO A 43 -7.60 2.63 -0.22
N SER A 44 -7.00 3.69 -0.77
CA SER A 44 -5.86 3.57 -1.66
C SER A 44 -4.70 2.97 -0.88
N PHE A 45 -3.98 2.03 -1.48
CA PHE A 45 -2.74 1.52 -0.91
C PHE A 45 -1.78 2.69 -0.61
N PRO A 46 -1.05 2.68 0.52
CA PRO A 46 -0.11 3.74 0.85
C PRO A 46 1.14 3.66 -0.06
N ASP A 47 1.01 4.25 -1.25
CA ASP A 47 2.02 4.29 -2.32
C ASP A 47 2.94 5.51 -2.20
N GLY A 48 4.18 5.38 -2.66
CA GLY A 48 5.17 6.46 -2.66
C GLY A 48 5.98 6.62 -1.36
N ILE A 49 6.77 7.69 -1.31
CA ILE A 49 7.70 7.99 -0.21
C ILE A 49 6.97 8.42 1.08
N LYS A 50 7.42 7.89 2.21
CA LYS A 50 7.19 8.43 3.54
C LYS A 50 8.52 8.72 4.22
N VAL A 51 8.68 9.95 4.72
CA VAL A 51 9.83 10.31 5.55
C VAL A 51 9.57 9.86 6.98
N LEU A 52 10.39 8.95 7.50
CA LEU A 52 10.34 8.56 8.91
C LEU A 52 11.20 9.48 9.78
N TYR A 53 12.38 9.84 9.27
CA TYR A 53 13.28 10.76 9.94
C TYR A 53 13.90 11.72 8.93
N ASN A 54 13.73 13.02 9.18
CA ASN A 54 14.33 14.07 8.39
C ASN A 54 15.59 14.61 9.08
N CYS A 55 16.65 14.80 8.30
CA CYS A 55 17.93 15.35 8.75
C CYS A 55 18.33 16.39 7.69
N PRO A 56 18.22 17.70 7.99
CA PRO A 56 18.53 18.77 7.03
C PRO A 56 19.97 18.77 6.54
N ASP A 57 20.91 18.31 7.37
CA ASP A 57 22.33 18.16 7.06
C ASP A 57 22.69 16.74 6.58
N ALA A 58 21.70 15.99 6.11
CA ALA A 58 21.91 14.62 5.66
C ALA A 58 22.85 14.55 4.46
N THR A 59 23.77 13.59 4.54
CA THR A 59 24.71 13.27 3.45
C THR A 59 24.27 12.05 2.66
N VAL A 60 23.29 11.30 3.19
CA VAL A 60 22.77 10.07 2.61
C VAL A 60 21.28 9.91 2.90
N ASP A 61 20.55 9.33 1.94
CA ASP A 61 19.18 8.88 2.11
C ASP A 61 19.17 7.34 2.22
N ILE A 62 18.46 6.79 3.21
CA ILE A 62 18.24 5.35 3.36
C ILE A 62 16.76 5.08 3.14
N CYS A 63 16.43 4.42 2.03
CA CYS A 63 15.06 4.10 1.65
C CYS A 63 14.74 2.62 1.86
N PHE A 64 13.74 2.34 2.69
CA PHE A 64 13.25 1.01 2.99
C PHE A 64 12.07 0.65 2.08
N VAL A 65 12.27 -0.34 1.21
CA VAL A 65 11.26 -0.84 0.25
C VAL A 65 10.67 -2.15 0.77
N HIS A 66 9.35 -2.24 0.88
CA HIS A 66 8.71 -3.45 1.43
C HIS A 66 8.64 -4.61 0.42
N GLY A 67 8.42 -5.82 0.94
CA GLY A 67 8.23 -7.02 0.14
C GLY A 67 6.76 -7.33 -0.16
N LEU A 68 6.52 -8.52 -0.73
CA LEU A 68 5.18 -9.06 -0.97
C LEU A 68 4.35 -9.07 0.30
N THR A 69 3.05 -8.78 0.17
CA THR A 69 2.07 -8.73 1.27
C THR A 69 2.31 -7.68 2.36
N GLY A 70 3.36 -6.86 2.22
CA GLY A 70 3.65 -5.75 3.12
C GLY A 70 3.14 -4.40 2.59
N ASP A 71 3.38 -3.38 3.39
CA ASP A 71 3.18 -1.96 3.07
C ASP A 71 4.32 -1.12 3.68
N ARG A 72 4.40 0.17 3.33
CA ARG A 72 5.53 1.05 3.70
C ARG A 72 5.57 1.43 5.18
N GLU A 73 4.54 1.12 5.96
CA GLU A 73 4.48 1.39 7.40
C GLU A 73 4.53 0.11 8.23
N GLY A 74 3.59 -0.80 7.97
CA GLY A 74 3.38 -2.03 8.73
C GLY A 74 4.56 -2.97 8.67
N THR A 75 5.26 -3.05 7.52
CA THR A 75 6.43 -3.93 7.34
C THR A 75 7.54 -3.63 8.34
N TRP A 76 7.68 -2.37 8.75
CA TRP A 76 8.78 -1.90 9.60
C TRP A 76 8.36 -1.68 11.05
N THR A 77 7.11 -1.98 11.39
CA THR A 77 6.55 -1.73 12.72
C THR A 77 6.35 -3.05 13.45
N ALA A 78 7.00 -3.21 14.59
CA ALA A 78 6.87 -4.43 15.39
C ALA A 78 5.45 -4.53 15.99
N HIS A 79 4.97 -5.77 16.20
CA HIS A 79 3.65 -6.00 16.78
C HIS A 79 3.50 -5.29 18.14
N GLY A 80 2.43 -4.52 18.30
CA GLY A 80 2.15 -3.75 19.52
C GLY A 80 2.95 -2.45 19.65
N GLN A 81 3.75 -2.07 18.64
CA GLN A 81 4.42 -0.79 18.57
C GLN A 81 3.68 0.18 17.65
N ALA A 82 3.78 1.47 17.94
CA ALA A 82 3.22 2.53 17.11
C ALA A 82 4.23 3.11 16.11
N ILE A 83 5.53 2.94 16.38
CA ILE A 83 6.63 3.56 15.63
C ILE A 83 7.44 2.46 14.96
N ALA A 84 7.85 2.72 13.71
CA ALA A 84 8.69 1.82 12.95
C ALA A 84 10.10 1.75 13.55
N TRP A 85 10.69 0.56 13.63
CA TRP A 85 12.01 0.39 14.22
C TRP A 85 13.12 1.20 13.51
N PRO A 86 13.10 1.45 12.18
CA PRO A 86 14.12 2.28 11.53
C PRO A 86 14.11 3.72 12.05
N GLU A 87 12.92 4.26 12.35
CA GLU A 87 12.75 5.60 12.89
C GLU A 87 13.34 5.72 14.30
N THR A 88 13.17 4.69 15.12
CA THR A 88 13.66 4.72 16.51
C THR A 88 15.16 4.40 16.61
N LEU A 89 15.64 3.42 15.85
CA LEU A 89 16.95 2.81 16.09
C LEU A 89 18.08 3.39 15.23
N LEU A 90 17.77 4.03 14.09
CA LEU A 90 18.79 4.50 13.15
C LEU A 90 19.28 5.93 13.41
N PRO A 91 18.45 6.93 13.75
CA PRO A 91 18.92 8.30 13.91
C PRO A 91 20.10 8.47 14.89
N PRO A 92 20.14 7.78 16.04
CA PRO A 92 21.29 7.88 16.95
C PRO A 92 22.58 7.25 16.40
N LYS A 93 22.47 6.28 15.47
CA LYS A 93 23.59 5.54 14.89
C LYS A 93 24.09 6.16 13.59
N LEU A 94 23.20 6.79 12.85
CA LEU A 94 23.42 7.39 11.53
C LEU A 94 22.91 8.83 11.56
N PRO A 95 23.57 9.74 12.30
CA PRO A 95 23.05 11.08 12.57
C PRO A 95 22.96 11.98 11.34
N LYS A 96 23.68 11.63 10.25
CA LYS A 96 23.67 12.35 8.97
C LYS A 96 22.89 11.63 7.88
N ALA A 97 21.92 10.81 8.27
CA ALA A 97 21.07 10.07 7.34
C ALA A 97 19.61 10.51 7.44
N ARG A 98 18.97 10.66 6.29
CA ARG A 98 17.51 10.67 6.19
C ARG A 98 16.99 9.25 6.10
N ILE A 99 15.90 8.96 6.79
CA ILE A 99 15.28 7.62 6.80
C ILE A 99 13.92 7.71 6.13
N LEU A 100 13.75 6.95 5.06
CA LEU A 100 12.56 6.93 4.21
C LEU A 100 11.99 5.51 4.14
N THR A 101 10.69 5.39 3.94
CA THR A 101 10.06 4.15 3.47
C THR A 101 9.36 4.40 2.14
N TYR A 102 9.27 3.38 1.30
CA TYR A 102 8.58 3.44 0.02
C TYR A 102 7.52 2.37 -0.08
N GLY A 103 6.32 2.78 -0.49
CA GLY A 103 5.20 1.89 -0.78
C GLY A 103 5.03 1.67 -2.26
N TYR A 104 4.65 0.46 -2.65
CA TYR A 104 4.12 0.13 -3.97
C TYR A 104 3.10 -1.00 -3.84
N ASP A 105 2.16 -1.14 -4.77
CA ASP A 105 1.22 -2.26 -4.75
C ASP A 105 1.93 -3.59 -5.02
N ALA A 106 2.33 -4.27 -3.95
CA ALA A 106 3.01 -5.55 -3.99
C ALA A 106 2.07 -6.77 -4.16
N TYR A 107 0.75 -6.55 -4.34
CA TYR A 107 -0.19 -7.64 -4.64
C TYR A 107 -0.18 -7.99 -6.13
N VAL A 108 0.95 -8.52 -6.59
CA VAL A 108 1.14 -8.98 -7.98
C VAL A 108 0.69 -10.43 -8.12
N VAL A 109 -0.61 -10.70 -8.00
CA VAL A 109 -1.17 -12.06 -8.16
C VAL A 109 -1.49 -12.34 -9.64
N ARG A 110 -0.58 -12.16 -10.61
CA ARG A 110 -0.64 -12.82 -11.93
C ARG A 110 0.75 -12.85 -12.58
N LYS A 111 1.36 -14.04 -12.69
CA LYS A 111 2.61 -14.31 -13.42
C LYS A 111 2.39 -14.20 -14.95
N SER A 112 2.32 -13.00 -15.50
CA SER A 112 2.30 -12.73 -16.95
C SER A 112 3.24 -11.56 -17.29
N VAL A 113 3.44 -11.24 -18.57
CA VAL A 113 4.23 -10.07 -19.03
C VAL A 113 3.78 -8.77 -18.34
N ALA A 114 2.49 -8.67 -17.99
CA ALA A 114 1.97 -7.56 -17.20
C ALA A 114 2.60 -7.44 -15.79
N SER A 115 3.06 -8.55 -15.19
CA SER A 115 3.80 -8.55 -13.92
C SER A 115 5.17 -7.90 -14.04
N GLU A 116 5.87 -8.11 -15.15
CA GLU A 116 7.20 -7.55 -15.41
C GLU A 116 7.09 -6.05 -15.73
N ASN A 117 6.13 -5.67 -16.59
CA ASN A 117 5.81 -4.26 -16.83
C ASN A 117 5.46 -3.54 -15.53
N ARG A 118 4.60 -4.12 -14.67
CA ARG A 118 4.27 -3.53 -13.38
C ARG A 118 5.48 -3.36 -12.47
N LEU A 119 6.42 -4.30 -12.46
CA LEU A 119 7.65 -4.16 -11.69
C LEU A 119 8.51 -3.01 -12.21
N ILE A 120 8.64 -2.89 -13.54
CA ILE A 120 9.37 -1.78 -14.17
C ILE A 120 8.68 -0.45 -13.87
N ASP A 121 7.36 -0.40 -13.89
CA ASP A 121 6.58 0.79 -13.55
C ASP A 121 6.82 1.19 -12.09
N HIS A 122 6.77 0.24 -11.14
CA HIS A 122 7.08 0.50 -9.74
C HIS A 122 8.52 0.98 -9.53
N ALA A 123 9.50 0.41 -10.25
CA ALA A 123 10.88 0.86 -10.19
C ALA A 123 11.06 2.28 -10.76
N THR A 124 10.34 2.60 -11.85
CA THR A 124 10.36 3.91 -12.49
C THR A 124 9.73 4.98 -11.58
N ASN A 125 8.60 4.66 -10.95
CA ASN A 125 7.96 5.53 -9.97
C ASN A 125 8.87 5.75 -8.75
N LEU A 126 9.49 4.69 -8.21
CA LEU A 126 10.44 4.81 -7.10
C LEU A 126 11.58 5.77 -7.43
N LEU A 127 12.20 5.63 -8.61
CA LEU A 127 13.30 6.50 -9.02
C LEU A 127 12.84 7.95 -9.21
N THR A 128 11.66 8.14 -9.80
CA THR A 128 11.06 9.47 -10.02
C THR A 128 10.75 10.16 -8.70
N ASP A 129 10.14 9.45 -7.76
CA ASP A 129 9.78 9.96 -6.44
C ASP A 129 11.03 10.32 -5.64
N LEU A 130 12.06 9.46 -5.64
CA LEU A 130 13.31 9.73 -4.92
C LEU A 130 14.04 10.94 -5.51
N THR A 131 14.08 11.07 -6.83
CA THR A 131 14.71 12.20 -7.50
C THR A 131 13.98 13.50 -7.18
N THR A 132 12.66 13.49 -7.28
CA THR A 132 11.81 14.65 -6.97
C THR A 132 11.96 15.06 -5.50
N ASN A 133 11.84 14.10 -4.59
CA ASN A 133 11.92 14.35 -3.16
C ASN A 133 13.30 14.89 -2.74
N ARG A 134 14.38 14.41 -3.35
CA ARG A 134 15.72 14.94 -3.11
C ARG A 134 15.90 16.36 -3.66
N ALA A 135 15.33 16.66 -4.82
CA ALA A 135 15.36 18.00 -5.40
C ALA A 135 14.60 19.01 -4.51
N GLU A 136 13.41 18.64 -4.03
CA GLU A 136 12.61 19.49 -3.13
C GLU A 136 13.33 19.82 -1.81
N CYS A 137 14.02 18.84 -1.22
CA CYS A 137 14.82 19.08 -0.02
C CYS A 137 16.02 20.02 -0.26
N ASN A 138 16.61 19.98 -1.45
CA ASN A 138 17.71 20.89 -1.79
C ASN A 138 17.22 22.32 -2.07
N LEU A 139 15.96 22.49 -2.49
CA LEU A 139 15.37 23.80 -2.80
C LEU A 139 14.81 24.52 -1.56
N SER A 140 14.71 23.84 -0.42
CA SER A 140 14.18 24.40 0.83
C SER A 140 15.26 24.98 1.75
N ILE A 141 16.45 25.23 1.21
CA ILE A 141 17.62 25.83 1.88
C ILE A 141 17.77 27.31 1.48
#